data_AF-A0A955D7C0-F1
#
_entry.id   AF-A0A955D7C0-F1
#
_cell.length_a   1.000
_cell.length_b   1.000
_cell.length_c   1.000
_cell.angle_alpha   90.00
_cell.angle_beta   90.00
_cell.angle_gamma   90.00
#
_symmetry.space_group_name_H-M   'P 1'
#
loop_
_entity.id
_entity.type
_entity.pdbx_description
1 polymer ?
#
loop_
_entity_poly.entity_id
_entity_poly.type
_entity_poly.pdbx_seq_one_letter_code
_entity_poly.pdbx_strand_id
1 'polypeptide(L)'
;MKRFAIAFEIVHVVALSLWIGAVVMAGLAAAIVFPTMRSLEPRLATYPDYTGDHWMLAAGKVAARIFHATDIAQGVCAVLAVVSAAALGLSGAISYRRPAGLIWLSGLAASVGVLAASLLWLRPRMDASLHAYWDAAMAGNNPVAEAARQAFSADHPLASNLMAATAACVLATLVAHVVAARTSKPGGLAPSPNGADAPAAPHAPA
;
A
#
# COMPACT_ATOMS: atom_id res chain seq x y z
N MET A 1 -0.17 -29.02 5.46
CA MET A 1 0.09 -27.73 6.16
C MET A 1 1.24 -26.93 5.54
N LYS A 2 2.46 -27.47 5.39
CA LYS A 2 3.61 -26.73 4.82
C LYS A 2 3.36 -26.06 3.45
N ARG A 3 2.70 -26.76 2.51
CA ARG A 3 2.37 -26.21 1.17
C ARG A 3 1.45 -24.98 1.24
N PHE A 4 0.51 -24.96 2.18
CA PHE A 4 -0.40 -23.83 2.37
C PHE A 4 0.32 -22.62 2.97
N ALA A 5 1.23 -22.84 3.93
CA ALA A 5 2.02 -21.75 4.51
C ALA A 5 2.87 -21.03 3.45
N ILE A 6 3.54 -21.79 2.56
CA ILE A 6 4.31 -21.22 1.44
C ILE A 6 3.41 -20.39 0.51
N ALA A 7 2.22 -20.88 0.17
CA ALA A 7 1.30 -20.14 -0.68
C ALA A 7 0.86 -18.81 -0.04
N PHE A 8 0.54 -18.80 1.26
CA PHE A 8 0.20 -17.56 1.97
C PHE A 8 1.38 -16.60 2.10
N GLU A 9 2.60 -17.10 2.27
CA GLU A 9 3.82 -16.29 2.29
C GLU A 9 4.05 -15.60 0.95
N ILE A 10 3.90 -16.33 -0.17
CA ILE A 10 3.99 -15.75 -1.51
C ILE A 10 2.94 -14.65 -1.70
N VAL A 11 1.67 -14.93 -1.36
CA VAL A 11 0.59 -13.93 -1.45
C VAL A 11 0.90 -12.70 -0.61
N HIS A 12 1.42 -12.88 0.61
CA HIS A 12 1.76 -11.79 1.51
C HIS A 12 2.84 -10.88 0.93
N VAL A 13 3.96 -11.46 0.48
CA VAL A 13 5.09 -10.72 -0.08
C VAL A 13 4.69 -10.00 -1.37
N VAL A 14 3.95 -10.68 -2.26
CA VAL A 14 3.45 -10.07 -3.50
C VAL A 14 2.50 -8.91 -3.18
N ALA A 15 1.56 -9.08 -2.24
CA ALA A 15 0.63 -8.02 -1.86
C ALA A 15 1.37 -6.79 -1.30
N LEU A 16 2.32 -6.96 -0.38
CA LEU A 16 3.10 -5.84 0.15
C LEU A 16 3.95 -5.16 -0.94
N SER A 17 4.54 -5.94 -1.85
CA SER A 17 5.37 -5.41 -2.95
C SER A 17 4.55 -4.60 -3.96
N LEU A 18 3.37 -5.11 -4.34
CA LEU A 18 2.44 -4.40 -5.22
C LEU A 18 1.88 -3.16 -4.54
N TRP A 19 1.58 -3.23 -3.24
CA TRP A 19 1.10 -2.07 -2.48
C TRP A 19 2.10 -0.93 -2.53
N ILE A 20 3.36 -1.16 -2.13
CA ILE A 20 4.35 -0.09 -2.18
C ILE A 20 4.64 0.38 -3.61
N GLY A 21 4.67 -0.54 -4.57
CA GLY A 21 4.84 -0.19 -5.99
C GLY A 21 3.75 0.76 -6.48
N ALA A 22 2.48 0.49 -6.16
CA ALA A 22 1.36 1.35 -6.53
C ALA A 22 1.50 2.77 -5.94
N VAL A 23 1.87 2.89 -4.67
CA VAL A 23 2.06 4.18 -3.98
C VAL A 23 3.18 5.00 -4.61
N VAL A 24 4.34 4.36 -4.84
CA VAL A 24 5.50 5.03 -5.45
C VAL A 24 5.18 5.48 -6.87
N MET A 25 4.52 4.63 -7.67
CA MET A 25 4.14 4.96 -9.04
C MET A 25 3.13 6.10 -9.12
N ALA A 26 2.19 6.19 -8.18
CA ALA A 26 1.25 7.31 -8.11
C ALA A 26 1.97 8.64 -7.83
N GLY A 27 2.89 8.64 -6.87
CA GLY A 27 3.73 9.81 -6.58
C GLY A 27 4.59 10.24 -7.78
N LEU A 28 5.23 9.28 -8.45
CA LEU A 28 6.02 9.54 -9.66
C LEU A 28 5.15 10.09 -10.80
N ALA A 29 3.97 9.51 -11.01
CA ALA A 29 3.05 9.97 -12.03
C ALA A 29 2.62 11.43 -11.79
N ALA A 30 2.29 11.79 -10.55
CA ALA A 30 1.99 13.18 -10.20
C ALA A 30 3.19 14.12 -10.45
N ALA A 31 4.39 13.69 -10.06
CA ALA A 31 5.63 14.45 -10.27
C ALA A 31 5.95 14.70 -11.76
N ILE A 32 5.46 13.85 -12.67
CA ILE A 32 5.61 14.01 -14.12
C ILE A 32 4.45 14.81 -14.72
N VAL A 33 3.21 14.46 -14.39
CA VAL A 33 2.00 15.01 -15.02
C VAL A 33 1.85 16.50 -14.74
N PHE A 34 2.07 16.95 -13.51
CA PHE A 34 1.86 18.37 -13.15
C PHE A 34 2.83 19.30 -13.89
N PRO A 35 4.17 19.07 -13.87
CA PRO A 35 5.11 19.88 -14.64
C PRO A 35 4.87 19.81 -16.15
N THR A 36 4.56 18.61 -16.67
CA THR A 36 4.28 18.42 -18.10
C THR A 36 3.08 19.27 -18.53
N MET A 37 1.94 19.16 -17.83
CA MET A 37 0.75 19.95 -18.14
C MET A 37 1.02 21.45 -18.00
N ARG A 38 1.79 21.86 -16.99
CA ARG A 38 2.18 23.26 -16.83
C ARG A 38 2.95 23.77 -18.04
N SER A 39 3.91 23.00 -18.55
CA SER A 39 4.69 23.39 -19.74
C SER A 39 3.89 23.41 -21.04
N LEU A 40 2.83 22.61 -21.13
CA LEU A 40 1.96 22.56 -22.31
C LEU A 40 0.95 23.70 -22.37
N GLU A 41 0.72 24.40 -21.24
CA GLU A 41 -0.26 25.47 -21.08
C GLU A 41 -1.63 25.17 -21.75
N PRO A 42 -2.22 23.98 -21.53
CA PRO A 42 -3.41 23.57 -22.25
C PRO A 42 -4.57 24.53 -21.96
N ARG A 43 -5.32 24.89 -23.00
CA ARG A 43 -6.62 25.58 -22.86
C ARG A 43 -7.75 24.58 -23.02
N LEU A 44 -8.56 24.45 -21.98
CA LEU A 44 -9.67 23.51 -21.96
C LEU A 44 -10.95 24.21 -22.45
N ALA A 45 -11.40 23.88 -23.66
CA ALA A 45 -12.59 24.49 -24.27
C ALA A 45 -13.88 24.30 -23.44
N THR A 46 -13.94 23.27 -22.60
CA THR A 46 -15.06 23.03 -21.65
C THR A 46 -15.14 24.06 -20.52
N TYR A 47 -14.11 24.91 -20.35
CA TYR A 47 -14.00 25.90 -19.30
C TYR A 47 -13.79 27.31 -19.91
N PRO A 48 -14.70 27.81 -20.75
CA PRO A 48 -14.47 29.03 -21.53
C PRO A 48 -14.34 30.29 -20.65
N ASP A 49 -15.05 30.32 -19.53
CA ASP A 49 -15.12 31.49 -18.63
C ASP A 49 -14.20 31.37 -17.40
N TYR A 50 -13.46 30.26 -17.29
CA TYR A 50 -12.47 30.10 -16.22
C TYR A 50 -11.20 30.87 -16.56
N THR A 51 -10.77 31.77 -15.68
CA THR A 51 -9.61 32.65 -15.91
C THR A 51 -8.33 32.16 -15.23
N GLY A 52 -8.43 31.12 -14.39
CA GLY A 52 -7.29 30.53 -13.70
C GLY A 52 -6.48 29.53 -14.56
N ASP A 53 -5.60 28.81 -13.88
CA ASP A 53 -4.64 27.91 -14.50
C ASP A 53 -5.30 26.62 -15.03
N HIS A 54 -5.60 26.58 -16.34
CA HIS A 54 -6.18 25.41 -17.00
C HIS A 54 -5.27 24.17 -16.95
N TRP A 55 -3.95 24.35 -16.89
CA TRP A 55 -3.01 23.25 -16.75
C TRP A 55 -3.25 22.44 -15.47
N MET A 56 -3.68 23.11 -14.40
CA MET A 56 -3.98 22.48 -13.11
C MET A 56 -5.30 21.72 -13.15
N LEU A 57 -6.32 22.21 -13.86
CA LEU A 57 -7.55 21.46 -14.14
C LEU A 57 -7.23 20.17 -14.91
N ALA A 58 -6.42 20.27 -15.97
CA ALA A 58 -6.03 19.15 -16.81
C ALA A 58 -5.24 18.11 -16.00
N ALA A 59 -4.18 18.54 -15.30
CA ALA A 59 -3.36 17.68 -14.45
C ALA A 59 -4.19 17.03 -13.33
N GLY A 60 -5.03 17.82 -12.65
CA GLY A 60 -5.87 17.37 -11.55
C GLY A 60 -6.83 16.26 -11.97
N LYS A 61 -7.46 16.36 -13.15
CA LYS A 61 -8.35 15.29 -13.66
C LYS A 61 -7.61 13.99 -13.98
N VAL A 62 -6.40 14.08 -14.54
CA VAL A 62 -5.57 12.90 -14.80
C VAL A 62 -5.11 12.29 -13.47
N ALA A 63 -4.58 13.10 -12.56
CA ALA A 63 -4.10 12.65 -11.26
C ALA A 63 -5.21 12.03 -10.41
N ALA A 64 -6.42 12.60 -10.41
CA ALA A 64 -7.55 12.05 -9.67
C ALA A 64 -7.87 10.60 -10.08
N ARG A 65 -7.82 10.28 -11.37
CA ARG A 65 -8.02 8.90 -11.88
C ARG A 65 -6.89 7.97 -11.45
N ILE A 66 -5.65 8.44 -11.53
CA ILE A 66 -4.47 7.67 -11.09
C ILE A 66 -4.55 7.36 -9.59
N PHE A 67 -4.88 8.36 -8.77
CA PHE A 67 -5.02 8.19 -7.33
C PHE A 67 -6.19 7.27 -6.98
N HIS A 68 -7.33 7.38 -7.66
CA HIS A 68 -8.45 6.46 -7.44
C HIS A 68 -8.08 5.00 -7.75
N ALA A 69 -7.40 4.75 -8.88
CA ALA A 69 -6.91 3.41 -9.22
C ALA A 69 -5.89 2.91 -8.18
N THR A 70 -5.04 3.82 -7.67
CA THR A 70 -4.07 3.52 -6.61
C THR A 70 -4.79 3.16 -5.32
N ASP A 71 -5.81 3.89 -4.90
CA ASP A 71 -6.60 3.63 -3.69
C ASP A 71 -7.26 2.25 -3.74
N ILE A 72 -7.81 1.85 -4.89
CA ILE A 72 -8.33 0.50 -5.12
C ILE A 72 -7.23 -0.55 -4.96
N ALA A 73 -6.08 -0.35 -5.63
CA ALA A 73 -4.96 -1.28 -5.57
C ALA A 73 -4.43 -1.43 -4.13
N GLN A 74 -4.30 -0.32 -3.40
CA GLN A 74 -3.90 -0.30 -2.00
C GLN A 74 -4.90 -1.07 -1.12
N GLY A 75 -6.21 -0.83 -1.29
CA GLY A 75 -7.25 -1.52 -0.53
C GLY A 75 -7.22 -3.04 -0.75
N VAL A 76 -7.10 -3.48 -2.02
CA VAL A 76 -6.99 -4.92 -2.35
C VAL A 76 -5.72 -5.52 -1.75
N CYS A 77 -4.57 -4.86 -1.90
CA CYS A 77 -3.31 -5.36 -1.36
C CYS A 77 -3.32 -5.40 0.18
N ALA A 78 -3.94 -4.42 0.83
CA ALA A 78 -4.09 -4.38 2.28
C ALA A 78 -4.91 -5.56 2.80
N VAL A 79 -6.05 -5.85 2.17
CA VAL A 79 -6.88 -7.02 2.52
C VAL A 79 -6.09 -8.31 2.34
N LEU A 80 -5.42 -8.49 1.20
CA LEU A 80 -4.60 -9.68 0.94
C LEU A 80 -3.46 -9.82 1.95
N ALA A 81 -2.78 -8.73 2.30
CA ALA A 81 -1.71 -8.73 3.29
C ALA A 81 -2.22 -9.11 4.70
N VAL A 82 -3.36 -8.58 5.13
CA VAL A 82 -3.97 -8.90 6.44
C VAL A 82 -4.43 -10.36 6.50
N VAL A 83 -5.14 -10.83 5.47
CA VAL A 83 -5.66 -12.21 5.42
C VAL A 83 -4.51 -13.22 5.38
N SER A 84 -3.49 -12.99 4.54
CA SER A 84 -2.31 -13.86 4.46
C SER A 84 -1.49 -13.83 5.76
N ALA A 85 -1.33 -12.67 6.40
CA ALA A 85 -0.68 -12.57 7.71
C ALA A 85 -1.41 -13.43 8.75
N ALA A 86 -2.74 -13.26 8.87
CA ALA A 86 -3.57 -14.04 9.79
C ALA A 86 -3.41 -15.55 9.53
N ALA A 87 -3.45 -15.99 8.28
CA ALA A 87 -3.26 -17.39 7.90
C ALA A 87 -1.86 -17.93 8.28
N LEU A 88 -0.80 -17.14 8.09
CA LEU A 88 0.56 -17.50 8.49
C LEU A 88 0.67 -17.69 10.01
N GLY A 89 0.05 -16.82 10.80
CA GLY A 89 -0.01 -16.97 12.25
C GLY A 89 -0.80 -18.19 12.72
N LEU A 90 -2.00 -18.39 12.16
CA LEU A 90 -2.85 -19.54 12.50
C LEU A 90 -2.21 -20.88 12.11
N SER A 91 -1.41 -20.90 11.05
CA SER A 91 -0.65 -22.10 10.64
C SER A 91 0.58 -22.38 11.52
N GLY A 92 0.97 -21.46 12.39
CA GLY A 92 2.20 -21.53 13.18
C GLY A 92 3.48 -21.29 12.37
N ALA A 93 3.37 -20.91 11.09
CA ALA A 93 4.52 -20.59 10.24
C ALA A 93 5.27 -19.35 10.77
N ILE A 94 4.56 -18.42 11.39
CA ILE A 94 5.14 -17.25 12.07
C ILE A 94 4.64 -17.20 13.51
N SER A 95 5.57 -17.00 14.46
CA SER A 95 5.23 -16.83 15.86
C SER A 95 5.07 -15.36 16.23
N TYR A 96 3.86 -14.95 16.57
CA TYR A 96 3.56 -13.58 17.04
C TYR A 96 4.08 -13.25 18.43
N ARG A 97 4.56 -14.25 19.18
CA ARG A 97 5.12 -14.03 20.52
C ARG A 97 6.58 -13.60 20.50
N ARG A 98 7.22 -13.62 19.33
CA ARG A 98 8.63 -13.23 19.16
C ARG A 98 8.73 -11.75 18.79
N PRO A 99 9.80 -11.05 19.22
CA PRO A 99 9.98 -9.63 18.90
C PRO A 99 9.86 -9.33 17.40
N ALA A 100 10.45 -10.16 16.53
CA ALA A 100 10.36 -9.98 15.08
C ALA A 100 8.92 -10.09 14.55
N GLY A 101 8.12 -11.01 15.09
CA GLY A 101 6.71 -11.15 14.74
C GLY A 101 5.86 -9.97 15.21
N LEU A 102 6.14 -9.45 16.41
CA LEU A 102 5.48 -8.25 16.95
C LEU A 102 5.80 -7.01 16.10
N ILE A 103 7.08 -6.79 15.77
CA ILE A 103 7.51 -5.66 14.93
C ILE A 103 6.83 -5.72 13.56
N TRP A 104 6.79 -6.89 12.93
CA TRP A 104 6.10 -7.08 11.65
C TRP A 104 4.59 -6.80 11.74
N LEU A 105 3.90 -7.34 12.75
CA LEU A 105 2.47 -7.07 12.93
C LEU A 105 2.17 -5.61 13.24
N SER A 106 2.99 -4.95 14.07
CA SER A 106 2.86 -3.52 14.34
C SER A 106 3.09 -2.69 13.08
N GLY A 107 4.04 -3.07 12.23
CA GLY A 107 4.26 -2.46 10.93
C GLY A 107 3.02 -2.59 10.04
N LEU A 108 2.47 -3.80 9.91
CA LEU A 108 1.27 -4.05 9.10
C LEU A 108 0.07 -3.26 9.63
N ALA A 109 -0.12 -3.24 10.95
CA ALA A 109 -1.18 -2.46 11.59
C ALA A 109 -1.01 -0.95 11.33
N ALA A 110 0.21 -0.42 11.40
CA ALA A 110 0.49 0.96 11.07
C ALA A 110 0.21 1.27 9.59
N SER A 111 0.64 0.41 8.65
CA SER A 111 0.33 0.56 7.22
C SER A 111 -1.17 0.63 6.96
N VAL A 112 -1.95 -0.28 7.55
CA VAL A 112 -3.42 -0.29 7.42
C VAL A 112 -4.05 0.93 8.08
N GLY A 113 -3.56 1.34 9.26
CA GLY A 113 -4.07 2.52 9.98
C GLY A 113 -3.87 3.82 9.21
N VAL A 114 -2.68 4.02 8.63
CA VAL A 114 -2.38 5.20 7.80
C VAL A 114 -3.23 5.20 6.53
N LEU A 115 -3.36 4.04 5.86
CA LEU A 115 -4.23 3.92 4.68
C LEU A 115 -5.69 4.22 5.03
N ALA A 116 -6.20 3.69 6.15
CA ALA A 116 -7.57 3.94 6.59
C ALA A 116 -7.81 5.42 6.90
N ALA A 117 -6.86 6.10 7.57
CA ALA A 117 -6.93 7.55 7.80
C ALA A 117 -6.97 8.33 6.48
N SER A 118 -6.19 7.91 5.48
CA SER A 118 -6.22 8.50 4.14
C SER A 118 -7.58 8.30 3.46
N LEU A 119 -8.05 7.05 3.33
CA LEU A 119 -9.22 6.70 2.54
C LEU A 119 -10.55 7.10 3.17
N LEU A 120 -10.67 7.00 4.50
CA LEU A 120 -11.96 7.19 5.18
C LEU A 120 -12.16 8.61 5.68
N TRP A 121 -11.08 9.38 5.86
CA TRP A 121 -11.18 10.73 6.42
C TRP A 121 -10.66 11.80 5.49
N LEU A 122 -9.39 11.73 5.07
CA LEU A 122 -8.79 12.80 4.27
C LEU A 122 -9.33 12.83 2.84
N ARG A 123 -9.42 11.65 2.20
CA ARG A 123 -9.78 11.53 0.79
C ARG A 123 -11.18 12.06 0.47
N PRO A 124 -12.24 11.72 1.23
CA PRO A 124 -13.57 12.27 0.96
C PRO A 124 -13.62 13.79 1.05
N ARG A 125 -12.88 14.38 2.00
CA ARG A 125 -12.79 15.84 2.18
C ARG A 125 -12.08 16.50 1.00
N MET A 126 -10.94 15.97 0.57
CA MET A 126 -10.21 16.49 -0.58
C MET A 126 -10.98 16.32 -1.88
N ASP A 127 -11.63 15.17 -2.09
CA ASP A 127 -12.44 14.92 -3.28
C ASP A 127 -13.62 15.89 -3.33
N ALA A 128 -14.26 16.22 -2.20
CA ALA A 128 -15.31 17.25 -2.15
C ALA A 128 -14.79 18.63 -2.61
N SER A 129 -13.63 19.08 -2.11
CA SER A 129 -13.02 20.34 -2.55
C SER A 129 -12.63 20.31 -4.04
N LEU A 130 -12.14 19.18 -4.53
CA LEU A 130 -11.73 19.01 -5.93
C LEU A 130 -12.92 19.08 -6.90
N HIS A 131 -14.04 18.42 -6.58
CA HIS A 131 -15.26 18.51 -7.38
C HIS A 131 -15.86 19.91 -7.33
N ALA A 132 -15.93 20.53 -6.15
CA ALA A 132 -16.39 21.92 -6.01
C ALA A 132 -15.54 22.89 -6.85
N TYR A 133 -14.21 22.68 -6.92
CA TYR A 133 -13.33 23.45 -7.80
C TYR A 133 -13.68 23.25 -9.27
N TRP A 134 -13.85 22.01 -9.73
CA TRP A 134 -14.18 21.71 -11.12
C TRP A 134 -15.55 22.24 -11.54
N ASP A 135 -16.55 22.11 -10.69
CA ASP A 135 -17.91 22.56 -10.96
C ASP A 135 -17.97 24.09 -11.02
N ALA A 136 -17.33 24.79 -10.07
CA ALA A 136 -17.26 26.24 -10.07
C ALA A 136 -16.45 26.79 -11.26
N ALA A 137 -15.34 26.12 -11.63
CA ALA A 137 -14.57 26.49 -12.81
C ALA A 137 -15.39 26.30 -14.09
N MET A 138 -16.16 25.21 -14.20
CA MET A 138 -17.03 24.95 -15.35
C MET A 138 -18.14 25.99 -15.48
N ALA A 139 -18.65 26.49 -14.36
CA ALA A 139 -19.65 27.55 -14.30
C ALA A 139 -19.07 28.98 -14.46
N GLY A 140 -17.76 29.14 -14.68
CA GLY A 140 -17.10 30.46 -14.76
C GLY A 140 -17.06 31.23 -13.43
N ASN A 141 -17.40 30.60 -12.30
CA ASN A 141 -17.40 31.22 -10.98
C ASN A 141 -16.00 31.20 -10.38
N ASN A 142 -15.11 32.05 -10.90
CA ASN A 142 -13.70 32.12 -10.53
C ASN A 142 -13.45 32.31 -9.02
N PRO A 143 -14.18 33.18 -8.29
CA PRO A 143 -14.00 33.31 -6.84
C PRO A 143 -14.27 32.01 -6.06
N VAL A 144 -15.34 31.28 -6.40
CA VAL A 144 -15.66 30.01 -5.73
C VAL A 144 -14.68 28.91 -6.13
N ALA A 145 -14.28 28.86 -7.40
CA ALA A 145 -13.27 27.93 -7.89
C ALA A 145 -11.94 28.09 -7.13
N GLU A 146 -11.50 29.34 -6.95
CA GLU A 146 -10.27 29.63 -6.22
C GLU A 146 -10.36 29.26 -4.74
N ALA A 147 -11.48 29.54 -4.06
CA ALA A 147 -11.69 29.13 -2.67
C ALA A 147 -11.66 27.60 -2.50
N ALA A 148 -12.31 26.85 -3.39
CA ALA A 148 -12.30 25.40 -3.37
C ALA A 148 -10.91 24.82 -3.66
N ARG A 149 -10.16 25.43 -4.58
CA ARG A 149 -8.76 25.09 -4.86
C ARG A 149 -7.87 25.31 -3.65
N GLN A 150 -8.03 26.42 -2.93
CA GLN A 150 -7.27 26.70 -1.72
C GLN A 150 -7.57 25.69 -0.62
N ALA A 151 -8.84 25.29 -0.45
CA ALA A 151 -9.22 24.22 0.49
C ALA A 151 -8.53 22.89 0.16
N PHE A 152 -8.53 22.49 -1.12
CA PHE A 152 -7.77 21.31 -1.56
C PHE A 152 -6.26 21.45 -1.28
N SER A 153 -5.70 22.63 -1.57
CA SER A 153 -4.27 22.92 -1.40
C SER A 153 -3.84 22.89 0.07
N ALA A 154 -4.73 23.26 1.00
CA ALA A 154 -4.46 23.20 2.45
C ALA A 154 -4.30 21.75 2.95
N ASP A 155 -5.01 20.80 2.33
CA ASP A 155 -4.96 19.38 2.68
C ASP A 155 -3.85 18.61 1.96
N HIS A 156 -3.35 19.12 0.84
CA HIS A 156 -2.36 18.46 0.00
C HIS A 156 -1.06 18.06 0.72
N PRO A 157 -0.47 18.87 1.63
CA PRO A 157 0.70 18.46 2.40
C PRO A 157 0.42 17.25 3.30
N LEU A 158 -0.75 17.20 3.95
CA LEU A 158 -1.14 16.06 4.77
C LEU A 158 -1.31 14.80 3.93
N ALA A 159 -1.95 14.92 2.75
CA ALA A 159 -2.10 13.79 1.83
C ALA A 159 -0.74 13.26 1.35
N SER A 160 0.18 14.16 1.00
CA SER A 160 1.55 13.81 0.60
C SER A 160 2.29 13.08 1.73
N ASN A 161 2.15 13.57 2.97
CA ASN A 161 2.77 12.95 4.15
C ASN A 161 2.16 11.57 4.46
N LEU A 162 0.84 11.40 4.37
CA LEU A 162 0.19 10.09 4.57
C LEU A 162 0.58 9.10 3.48
N MET A 163 0.72 9.54 2.24
CA MET A 163 1.19 8.69 1.14
C MET A 163 2.64 8.24 1.38
N ALA A 164 3.52 9.16 1.77
CA ALA A 164 4.91 8.85 2.13
C ALA A 164 4.99 7.93 3.35
N ALA A 165 4.20 8.18 4.39
CA ALA A 165 4.10 7.33 5.58
C ALA A 165 3.59 5.93 5.22
N THR A 166 2.60 5.81 4.33
CA THR A 166 2.12 4.52 3.84
C THR A 166 3.24 3.75 3.14
N ALA A 167 3.97 4.39 2.23
CA ALA A 167 5.11 3.77 1.55
C ALA A 167 6.18 3.29 2.57
N ALA A 168 6.55 4.15 3.52
CA ALA A 168 7.55 3.82 4.54
C ALA A 168 7.10 2.67 5.44
N CYS A 169 5.85 2.67 5.90
CA CYS A 169 5.31 1.59 6.75
C CYS A 169 5.21 0.27 5.98
N VAL A 170 4.75 0.28 4.72
CA VAL A 170 4.67 -0.95 3.90
C VAL A 170 6.07 -1.50 3.63
N LEU A 171 7.06 -0.65 3.34
CA LEU A 171 8.45 -1.06 3.17
C LEU A 171 9.01 -1.69 4.45
N ALA A 172 8.84 -1.02 5.59
CA ALA A 172 9.29 -1.51 6.88
C ALA A 172 8.64 -2.85 7.23
N THR A 173 7.34 -3.00 6.93
CA THR A 173 6.59 -4.25 7.12
C THR A 173 7.13 -5.38 6.25
N LEU A 174 7.41 -5.10 4.97
CA LEU A 174 8.00 -6.07 4.05
C LEU A 174 9.37 -6.55 4.53
N VAL A 175 10.24 -5.64 4.96
CA VAL A 175 11.57 -5.98 5.51
C VAL A 175 11.42 -6.77 6.81
N ALA A 176 10.56 -6.34 7.72
CA ALA A 176 10.30 -7.02 8.99
C ALA A 176 9.74 -8.44 8.78
N HIS A 177 8.90 -8.64 7.77
CA HIS A 177 8.37 -9.95 7.40
C HIS A 177 9.50 -10.93 7.04
N VAL A 178 10.46 -10.51 6.20
CA VAL A 178 11.61 -11.34 5.81
C VAL A 178 12.42 -11.77 7.04
N VAL A 179 12.62 -10.88 8.01
CA VAL A 179 13.31 -11.19 9.26
C VAL A 179 12.49 -12.15 10.14
N ALA A 180 11.18 -11.91 10.26
CA ALA A 180 10.27 -12.76 11.02
C ALA A 180 10.23 -14.18 10.46
N ALA A 181 10.12 -14.34 9.14
CA ALA A 181 10.10 -15.63 8.45
C ALA A 181 11.38 -16.44 8.67
N ARG A 182 12.55 -15.79 8.68
CA ARG A 182 13.85 -16.45 8.92
C ARG A 182 14.07 -16.88 10.36
N THR A 183 13.54 -16.12 11.32
CA THR A 183 13.74 -16.43 12.74
C THR A 183 12.77 -17.48 13.26
N SER A 184 11.67 -17.76 12.56
CA SER A 184 10.77 -18.89 12.87
C SER A 184 11.53 -20.21 12.78
N LYS A 185 11.59 -20.96 13.90
CA LYS A 185 12.16 -22.31 13.87
C LYS A 185 11.25 -23.17 12.99
N PRO A 186 11.76 -23.91 11.99
CA PRO A 186 10.96 -24.93 11.34
C PRO A 186 10.47 -25.84 12.46
N GLY A 187 9.16 -25.89 12.68
CA GLY A 187 8.55 -26.65 13.77
C GLY A 187 9.27 -27.98 13.86
N GLY A 188 9.91 -28.22 15.01
CA GLY A 188 10.75 -29.38 15.23
C GLY A 188 9.94 -30.61 14.86
N LEU A 189 10.20 -31.16 13.68
CA LEU A 189 9.93 -32.55 13.45
C LEU A 189 10.83 -33.22 14.47
N ALA A 190 10.23 -33.70 15.56
CA ALA A 190 10.91 -34.62 16.44
C ALA A 190 11.65 -35.62 15.52
N PRO A 191 12.94 -35.89 15.75
CA PRO A 191 13.66 -36.88 14.96
C PRO A 191 12.78 -38.12 14.87
N SER A 192 12.55 -38.61 13.65
CA SER A 192 11.69 -39.77 13.45
C SER A 192 12.16 -40.86 14.41
N PRO A 193 11.29 -41.41 15.28
CA PRO A 193 11.69 -42.42 16.26
C PRO A 193 12.20 -43.72 15.60
N ASN A 194 12.10 -43.86 14.28
CA ASN A 194 12.53 -45.03 13.52
C ASN A 194 14.04 -45.08 13.23
N GLY A 195 14.86 -44.28 13.92
CA GLY A 195 16.33 -44.32 13.82
C GLY A 195 17.01 -45.28 14.81
N ALA A 196 16.26 -45.89 15.72
CA ALA A 196 16.77 -46.94 16.60
C ALA A 196 16.36 -48.31 16.03
N ASP A 197 17.34 -49.22 15.96
CA ASP A 197 17.19 -50.67 15.74
C ASP A 197 17.14 -51.16 14.28
N ALA A 198 18.19 -50.88 13.51
CA ALA A 198 18.72 -51.92 12.63
C ALA A 198 19.75 -52.74 13.43
N PRO A 199 19.47 -53.98 13.86
CA PRO A 199 20.43 -54.80 14.56
C PRO A 199 21.65 -55.07 13.66
N ALA A 200 22.84 -54.87 14.21
CA ALA A 200 24.09 -55.19 13.55
C ALA A 200 24.10 -56.66 13.12
N ALA A 201 24.36 -56.93 11.83
CA ALA A 201 24.50 -58.28 11.31
C ALA A 201 25.67 -58.99 12.03
N PRO A 202 25.50 -60.23 12.52
CA PRO A 202 26.58 -60.95 13.18
C PRO A 202 27.68 -61.33 12.17
N HIS A 203 28.93 -61.04 12.53
CA HIS A 203 30.11 -61.52 11.83
C HIS A 203 30.19 -63.05 11.90
N ALA A 204 30.26 -63.72 10.75
CA ALA A 204 30.59 -65.13 10.66
C ALA A 204 32.11 -65.33 10.79
N PRO A 205 32.60 -66.20 11.70
CA PRO A 205 34.00 -66.62 11.70
C PRO A 205 34.26 -67.70 10.65
N ALA A 206 35.46 -67.65 10.05
CA ALA A 206 36.02 -68.66 9.15
C ALA A 206 36.83 -69.72 9.92
#